data_AF-A0A9E5R3E7-F1
#
_entry.id   AF-A0A9E5R3E7-F1
#
_cell.length_a   1.000
_cell.length_b   1.000
_cell.length_c   1.000
_cell.angle_alpha   90.00
_cell.angle_beta   90.00
_cell.angle_gamma   90.00
#
_symmetry.space_group_name_H-M   'P 1'
#
loop_
_entity.id
_entity.type
_entity.pdbx_description
1 polymer ?
#
loop_
_entity_poly.entity_id
_entity_poly.type
_entity_poly.pdbx_seq_one_letter_code
_entity_poly.pdbx_strand_id
1 'polypeptide(L)'
;MQARDPLNSLGGEYDLMVADRDGSNPRRVFPPEARPGLRPFDENEVQLFVWSPSGRHLAVIYQGNLWIVEVASSIAQHSPRMGKPRTHAGPTRCTSATAGFP
;
A
#
# COMPACT_ATOMS: atom_id res chain seq x y z
N MET A 1 -3.70 -16.48 -1.01
CA MET A 1 -4.48 -15.76 0.01
C MET A 1 -5.31 -16.76 0.79
N GLN A 2 -5.70 -16.43 2.02
CA GLN A 2 -6.49 -17.31 2.88
C GLN A 2 -7.61 -16.52 3.55
N ALA A 3 -8.85 -17.02 3.49
CA ALA A 3 -9.99 -16.42 4.18
C ALA A 3 -9.87 -16.64 5.70
N ARG A 4 -10.18 -15.61 6.49
CA ARG A 4 -10.27 -15.73 7.96
C ARG A 4 -11.56 -16.43 8.41
N ASP A 5 -12.63 -16.26 7.64
CA ASP A 5 -13.89 -16.97 7.79
C ASP A 5 -14.20 -17.72 6.47
N PRO A 6 -13.90 -19.03 6.40
CA PRO A 6 -14.15 -19.82 5.21
C PRO A 6 -15.62 -19.85 4.77
N LEU A 7 -16.56 -19.80 5.73
CA LEU A 7 -18.00 -19.84 5.46
C LEU A 7 -18.50 -18.50 4.87
N ASN A 8 -17.76 -17.42 5.09
CA ASN A 8 -18.05 -16.09 4.56
C ASN A 8 -16.93 -15.58 3.64
N SER A 9 -16.47 -16.41 2.71
CA SER A 9 -15.36 -16.04 1.82
C SER A 9 -15.69 -14.88 0.87
N LEU A 10 -16.94 -14.73 0.41
CA LEU A 10 -17.30 -13.73 -0.60
C LEU A 10 -17.17 -12.28 -0.11
N GLY A 11 -17.56 -12.01 1.14
CA GLY A 11 -17.47 -10.67 1.76
C GLY A 11 -16.46 -10.58 2.90
N GLY A 12 -15.78 -11.68 3.21
CA GLY A 12 -14.93 -11.82 4.37
C GLY A 12 -13.54 -11.22 4.22
N GLU A 13 -12.82 -11.28 5.32
CA GLU A 13 -11.45 -10.80 5.41
C GLU A 13 -10.45 -11.89 5.03
N TYR A 14 -9.36 -11.47 4.40
CA TYR A 14 -8.31 -12.34 3.91
C TYR A 14 -6.95 -11.96 4.48
N ASP A 15 -6.13 -12.98 4.69
CA ASP A 15 -4.70 -12.85 4.93
C ASP A 15 -3.93 -13.15 3.63
N LEU A 16 -2.90 -12.34 3.37
CA LEU A 16 -1.91 -12.62 2.34
C LEU A 16 -0.90 -13.62 2.90
N MET A 17 -0.88 -14.78 2.26
CA MET A 17 -0.01 -15.89 2.59
C MET A 17 1.07 -16.02 1.51
N VAL A 18 2.29 -16.32 1.93
CA VAL A 18 3.36 -16.80 1.05
C VAL A 18 3.65 -18.24 1.41
N ALA A 19 3.87 -19.06 0.39
CA ALA A 19 4.27 -20.45 0.51
C ALA A 19 5.53 -20.67 -0.31
N ASP A 20 6.20 -21.79 -0.07
CA ASP A 20 7.30 -22.25 -0.90
C ASP A 20 6.80 -22.56 -2.33
N ARG A 21 7.71 -22.70 -3.29
CA ARG A 21 7.36 -22.87 -4.72
C ARG A 21 6.46 -24.09 -4.97
N ASP A 22 6.58 -25.10 -4.13
CA ASP A 22 5.76 -26.33 -4.15
C ASP A 22 4.43 -26.19 -3.38
N GLY A 23 4.14 -25.00 -2.84
CA GLY A 23 2.96 -24.71 -2.04
C GLY A 23 3.08 -25.09 -0.56
N SER A 24 4.23 -25.63 -0.13
CA SER A 24 4.47 -26.00 1.26
C SER A 24 4.76 -24.79 2.16
N ASN A 25 4.72 -25.01 3.47
CA ASN A 25 5.05 -24.01 4.50
C ASN A 25 4.35 -22.64 4.35
N PRO A 26 3.01 -22.61 4.18
CA PRO A 26 2.29 -21.35 4.05
C PRO A 26 2.41 -20.54 5.35
N ARG A 27 2.77 -19.27 5.21
CA ARG A 27 2.87 -18.33 6.33
C ARG A 27 2.26 -16.99 5.96
N ARG A 28 1.66 -16.35 6.96
CA ARG A 28 1.10 -15.01 6.81
C ARG A 28 2.22 -13.98 6.68
N VAL A 29 2.12 -13.13 5.68
CA VAL A 29 3.04 -11.99 5.47
C VAL A 29 2.32 -10.65 5.59
N PHE A 30 1.00 -10.62 5.41
CA PHE A 30 0.20 -9.41 5.54
C PHE A 30 -1.28 -9.77 5.83
N PRO A 31 -2.04 -8.93 6.54
CA PRO A 31 -1.61 -7.73 7.26
C PRO A 31 -0.78 -8.07 8.51
N PRO A 32 -0.06 -7.08 9.08
CA PRO A 32 0.53 -7.21 10.41
C PRO A 32 -0.49 -7.62 11.46
N GLU A 33 -0.01 -8.18 12.57
CA GLU A 33 -0.87 -8.66 13.64
C GLU A 33 -1.83 -7.57 14.14
N ALA A 34 -3.01 -8.00 14.60
CA ALA A 34 -4.08 -7.14 15.11
C ALA A 34 -4.66 -6.11 14.11
N ARG A 35 -4.40 -6.24 12.80
CA ARG A 35 -5.05 -5.43 11.76
C ARG A 35 -6.20 -6.16 11.03
N PRO A 36 -7.21 -5.42 10.54
CA PRO A 36 -8.25 -5.98 9.67
C PRO A 36 -7.65 -6.65 8.44
N GLY A 37 -8.21 -7.77 8.00
CA GLY A 37 -7.75 -8.43 6.78
C GLY A 37 -8.02 -7.64 5.49
N LEU A 38 -7.48 -8.15 4.39
CA LEU A 38 -7.77 -7.70 3.04
C LEU A 38 -9.25 -7.97 2.72
N ARG A 39 -9.92 -7.07 1.98
CA ARG A 39 -11.32 -7.21 1.60
C ARG A 39 -11.44 -7.25 0.07
N PRO A 40 -12.04 -8.30 -0.51
CA PRO A 40 -12.03 -8.54 -1.96
C PRO A 40 -12.80 -7.48 -2.77
N PHE A 41 -13.69 -6.71 -2.14
CA PHE A 41 -14.52 -5.70 -2.79
C PHE A 41 -14.58 -4.45 -1.91
N ASP A 42 -13.53 -3.62 -1.94
CA ASP A 42 -13.75 -2.20 -1.75
C ASP A 42 -14.08 -1.64 -3.14
N GLU A 43 -15.31 -1.17 -3.31
CA GLU A 43 -15.88 -0.67 -4.57
C GLU A 43 -15.07 0.48 -5.21
N ASN A 44 -14.12 1.06 -4.46
CA ASN A 44 -13.21 2.09 -4.94
C ASN A 44 -11.72 1.64 -5.01
N GLU A 45 -11.36 0.44 -4.55
CA GLU A 45 -9.97 -0.01 -4.49
C GLU A 45 -9.83 -1.47 -4.95
N VAL A 46 -9.30 -1.66 -6.17
CA VAL A 46 -8.84 -2.98 -6.60
C VAL A 46 -7.64 -3.35 -5.73
N GLN A 47 -7.77 -4.42 -4.95
CA GLN A 47 -6.72 -4.88 -4.06
C GLN A 47 -5.63 -5.58 -4.87
N LEU A 48 -4.66 -4.79 -5.33
CA LEU A 48 -3.54 -5.26 -6.12
C LEU A 48 -2.34 -5.56 -5.22
N PHE A 49 -1.69 -6.68 -5.53
CA PHE A 49 -0.38 -6.99 -4.98
C PHE A 49 0.55 -7.51 -6.07
N VAL A 50 1.81 -7.13 -6.01
CA VAL A 50 2.82 -7.51 -7.01
C VAL A 50 4.14 -7.86 -6.34
N TRP A 51 4.81 -8.86 -6.91
CA TRP A 51 6.15 -9.25 -6.49
C TRP A 51 7.19 -8.29 -7.04
N SER A 52 8.17 -7.93 -6.21
CA SER A 52 9.43 -7.39 -6.72
C SER A 52 10.14 -8.43 -7.59
N PRO A 53 10.91 -8.03 -8.61
CA PRO A 53 11.64 -8.97 -9.47
C PRO A 53 12.60 -9.90 -8.73
N SER A 54 13.10 -9.48 -7.57
CA SER A 54 13.98 -10.29 -6.72
C SER A 54 13.25 -11.32 -5.85
N GLY A 55 11.91 -11.28 -5.81
CA GLY A 55 11.09 -12.13 -4.94
C GLY A 55 11.20 -11.82 -3.44
N ARG A 56 11.96 -10.78 -3.06
CA ARG A 56 12.19 -10.43 -1.65
C ARG A 56 11.11 -9.55 -1.04
N HIS A 57 10.45 -8.77 -1.88
CA HIS A 57 9.44 -7.81 -1.46
C HIS A 57 8.14 -8.01 -2.22
N LEU A 58 7.06 -7.59 -1.58
CA LEU A 58 5.71 -7.60 -2.11
C LEU A 58 5.08 -6.22 -1.88
N ALA A 59 4.62 -5.58 -2.95
CA ALA A 59 3.92 -4.30 -2.87
C ALA A 59 2.42 -4.56 -2.77
N VAL A 60 1.74 -3.94 -1.82
CA VAL A 60 0.31 -4.13 -1.53
C VAL A 60 -0.35 -2.77 -1.37
N ILE A 61 -1.50 -2.55 -2.04
CA ILE A 61 -2.38 -1.42 -1.71
C ILE A 61 -3.35 -1.86 -0.62
N TYR A 62 -3.29 -1.20 0.53
CA TYR A 62 -4.14 -1.50 1.68
C TYR A 62 -4.58 -0.21 2.38
N GLN A 63 -5.90 -0.04 2.47
CA GLN A 63 -6.55 1.15 3.05
C GLN A 63 -6.00 2.44 2.43
N GLY A 64 -5.94 2.50 1.10
CA GLY A 64 -5.43 3.66 0.37
C GLY A 64 -3.95 4.00 0.54
N ASN A 65 -3.14 3.12 1.16
CA ASN A 65 -1.70 3.31 1.32
C ASN A 65 -0.92 2.21 0.57
N LEU A 66 0.27 2.57 0.07
CA LEU A 66 1.23 1.61 -0.46
C LEU A 66 2.05 1.00 0.68
N TRP A 67 1.99 -0.32 0.78
CA TRP A 67 2.76 -1.13 1.69
C TRP A 67 3.83 -1.90 0.92
N ILE A 68 5.06 -1.88 1.43
CA ILE A 68 6.14 -2.75 1.00
C ILE A 68 6.37 -3.76 2.12
N VAL A 69 6.18 -5.04 1.79
CA VAL A 69 6.34 -6.15 2.71
C VAL A 69 7.64 -6.87 2.37
N GLU A 70 8.57 -6.97 3.32
CA GLU A 70 9.70 -7.88 3.20
C GLU A 70 9.23 -9.30 3.51
N VAL A 71 9.42 -10.20 2.55
CA VAL A 71 8.85 -11.54 2.61
C VAL A 71 9.54 -12.36 3.68
N ALA A 72 10.86 -12.33 3.81
CA ALA A 72 11.59 -13.19 4.76
C ALA A 72 11.25 -12.91 6.23
N SER A 73 11.13 -11.63 6.60
CA SER A 73 10.87 -11.19 7.97
C SER A 73 9.39 -10.93 8.27
N SER A 74 8.54 -10.87 7.24
CA SER A 74 7.15 -10.39 7.33
C SER A 74 7.03 -8.96 7.90
N ILE A 75 8.09 -8.15 7.80
CA ILE A 75 8.06 -6.75 8.19
C ILE A 75 7.38 -5.95 7.07
N ALA A 76 6.37 -5.16 7.44
CA ALA A 76 5.63 -4.32 6.49
C ALA A 76 5.82 -2.83 6.83
N GLN A 77 6.22 -2.06 5.82
CA GLN A 77 6.40 -0.60 5.90
C GLN A 77 5.45 0.07 4.92
N HIS A 78 4.93 1.23 5.27
CA HIS A 78 4.07 2.01 4.39
C HIS A 78 4.58 3.43 4.25
N SER A 79 4.31 4.03 3.09
CA SER A 79 4.37 5.47 2.97
C SER A 79 2.99 6.03 3.36
N PRO A 80 2.92 7.03 4.25
CA PRO A 80 1.71 7.81 4.39
C PRO A 80 1.36 8.42 3.03
N ARG A 81 0.09 8.38 2.66
CA ARG A 81 -0.44 9.14 1.52
C ARG A 81 -0.01 10.61 1.64
N MET A 82 0.69 11.13 0.63
CA MET A 82 1.02 12.55 0.57
C MET A 82 -0.31 13.33 0.49
N GLY A 83 -0.64 14.09 1.54
CA GLY A 83 -1.82 14.95 1.54
C GLY A 83 -1.76 15.95 0.39
N LYS A 84 -2.93 16.41 -0.09
CA LYS A 84 -3.01 17.44 -1.14
C LYS A 84 -2.01 18.57 -0.84
N PRO A 85 -1.23 19.07 -1.83
CA PRO A 85 -0.36 20.21 -1.60
C PRO A 85 -1.22 21.35 -1.03
N ARG A 86 -0.79 21.93 0.09
CA ARG A 86 -1.42 23.15 0.61
C ARG A 86 -1.20 24.23 -0.43
N THR A 87 -2.23 24.51 -1.23
CA THR A 87 -2.24 25.68 -2.10
C THR A 87 -2.17 26.91 -1.20
N HIS A 88 -1.00 27.52 -1.08
CA HIS A 88 -0.90 28.87 -0.56
C HIS A 88 -1.49 29.81 -1.64
N ALA A 89 -2.80 30.06 -1.55
CA ALA A 89 -3.44 31.13 -2.29
C ALA A 89 -3.08 32.46 -1.61
N GLY A 90 -1.94 33.03 -1.99
CA GLY A 90 -1.58 34.41 -1.72
C GLY A 90 -1.12 35.06 -3.03
N PRO A 91 -1.65 36.22 -3.44
CA PRO A 91 -1.25 36.84 -4.70
C PRO A 91 0.19 37.34 -4.59
N THR A 92 1.10 36.69 -5.31
CA THR A 92 2.44 37.23 -5.57
C THR A 92 2.28 38.48 -6.43
N ARG A 93 2.41 39.67 -5.83
CA ARG A 93 2.64 40.90 -6.59
C ARG A 93 4.02 40.80 -7.22
N CYS A 94 4.08 40.70 -8.55
CA CYS A 94 5.30 40.95 -9.31
C CYS A 94 5.57 42.45 -9.30
N THR A 95 6.49 42.91 -8.46
CA THR A 95 7.07 44.25 -8.60
C THR A 95 8.24 44.13 -9.59
N SER A 96 8.03 44.60 -10.81
CA SER A 96 9.07 44.73 -11.84
C SER A 96 10.13 45.73 -11.38
N ALA A 97 11.36 45.27 -11.15
CA ALA A 97 12.51 46.13 -10.98
C ALA A 97 13.06 46.52 -12.36
N THR A 98 12.91 47.79 -12.73
CA THR A 98 13.61 48.40 -13.87
C THR A 98 15.10 48.50 -13.52
N ALA A 99 15.93 47.64 -14.10
CA ALA A 99 17.37 47.83 -14.10
C ALA A 99 17.75 48.71 -15.30
N GLY A 100 18.08 49.98 -15.00
CA GLY A 100 18.87 50.80 -15.92
C GLY A 100 20.32 50.32 -15.90
N PHE A 101 20.90 50.11 -17.07
CA PHE A 101 22.34 49.98 -17.27
C PHE A 101 22.84 51.18 -18.09
N PRO A 102 24.10 51.62 -17.88
CA PRO A 102 24.61 52.93 -18.27
C PRO A 102 24.81 53.12 -19.78
#